data_AF-A0A1F5ZG09-F1
#
_entry.id   AF-A0A1F5ZG09-F1
#
_cell.length_a   1.000
_cell.length_b   1.000
_cell.length_c   1.000
_cell.angle_alpha   90.00
_cell.angle_beta   90.00
_cell.angle_gamma   90.00
#
_symmetry.space_group_name_H-M   'P 1'
#
loop_
_entity.id
_entity.type
_entity.pdbx_description
1 polymer ?
#
loop_
_entity_poly.entity_id
_entity_poly.type
_entity_poly.pdbx_seq_one_letter_code
_entity_poly.pdbx_strand_id
1 'polypeptide(L)'
;MKKTKLTSRFPSERFGKTALMILAVGIFFWGVALRGVELINGNYLFGFDMGRDYLAAYNIAVNHKLTLIGAEIGAGAAGISNIFHGPGYFYLLALMHVLFRGDPYGGMVLMFLFGTGALILSYFTVKKMFGQAAALLTLFLVGVSPLIAPQSRFIWNSHPTSFFIVLVFYFAYRIRGNPRVYALLALFVAGSIYHFELAIAVPLVLTLCVSLPIIYKIKDFRTYLYSLFAVLFSFGPFFAFEMRHGWMAIRSVWSYVIAGSAGSHGISLLRITDHVQSYFNNANNSFIIEGGILPLWAFKALSIGLFVATLVFSRRIKDPEKRNFFFLLFLTLGISYVVLLFLNNTVWDYYLIHAHFVFMYVFAYIGATIVSKLRTSIWYMGPGVILAIFLISMVLSSYRRIVTNYRYDYYDLGGIEKIKGKKMAIDYIYQDAKGKPFSEFTFMPPIYTYPYEYLFKTYAKQKYGYIPGNEKKGLVYLIIEVDGYKPWTYKGWLETVIVGGDVVETKILSTGHIIQKRIFPL
;
A
#
# COMPACT_ATOMS: atom_id res chain seq x y z
N MET A 1 -8.33 -53.75 -24.01
CA MET A 1 -8.10 -52.77 -22.93
C MET A 1 -7.09 -51.71 -23.37
N LYS A 2 -7.54 -50.55 -23.86
CA LYS A 2 -6.67 -49.37 -24.05
C LYS A 2 -7.02 -48.34 -22.96
N LYS A 3 -6.08 -48.06 -22.06
CA LYS A 3 -6.18 -46.99 -21.06
C LYS A 3 -6.05 -45.64 -21.77
N THR A 4 -7.17 -44.97 -22.03
CA THR A 4 -7.21 -43.59 -22.51
C THR A 4 -6.84 -42.67 -21.34
N LYS A 5 -5.64 -42.06 -21.40
CA LYS A 5 -5.27 -40.92 -20.53
C LYS A 5 -6.17 -39.73 -20.91
N LEU A 6 -7.29 -39.54 -20.21
CA LEU A 6 -8.04 -38.29 -20.25
C LEU A 6 -7.25 -37.21 -19.50
N THR A 7 -6.38 -36.49 -20.22
CA THR A 7 -5.91 -35.18 -19.78
C THR A 7 -7.08 -34.21 -19.87
N SER A 8 -7.51 -33.66 -18.73
CA SER A 8 -8.54 -32.62 -18.66
C SER A 8 -8.05 -31.35 -19.36
N ARG A 9 -8.54 -31.10 -20.58
CA ARG A 9 -8.21 -29.92 -21.38
C ARG A 9 -9.19 -28.78 -21.11
N PHE A 10 -8.66 -27.57 -20.90
CA PHE A 10 -9.40 -26.31 -20.75
C PHE A 10 -9.97 -25.85 -22.11
N PRO A 11 -10.95 -24.95 -22.16
CA PRO A 11 -11.40 -24.28 -23.41
C PRO A 11 -10.35 -23.44 -24.17
N SER A 12 -9.05 -23.61 -23.94
CA SER A 12 -7.98 -23.03 -24.77
C SER A 12 -7.99 -23.55 -26.22
N GLU A 13 -8.75 -24.60 -26.52
CA GLU A 13 -8.96 -25.09 -27.88
C GLU A 13 -10.10 -24.37 -28.62
N ARG A 14 -10.96 -23.59 -27.93
CA ARG A 14 -12.10 -22.91 -28.56
C ARG A 14 -11.87 -21.41 -28.81
N PHE A 15 -10.98 -20.80 -28.03
CA PHE A 15 -10.49 -19.44 -28.28
C PHE A 15 -9.05 -19.54 -28.76
N GLY A 16 -8.77 -19.03 -29.96
CA GLY A 16 -7.40 -18.94 -30.46
C GLY A 16 -6.51 -18.22 -29.44
N LYS A 17 -5.22 -18.57 -29.38
CA LYS A 17 -4.23 -17.91 -28.50
C LYS A 17 -4.36 -16.38 -28.56
N THR A 18 -4.67 -15.85 -29.74
CA THR A 18 -4.97 -14.44 -30.02
C THR A 18 -6.11 -13.89 -29.18
N ALA A 19 -7.26 -14.57 -29.07
CA ALA A 19 -8.40 -14.08 -28.29
C ALA A 19 -8.11 -14.01 -26.78
N LEU A 20 -7.38 -15.01 -26.23
CA LEU A 20 -6.94 -14.99 -24.83
C LEU A 20 -5.92 -13.88 -24.56
N MET A 21 -5.08 -13.57 -25.55
CA MET A 21 -4.13 -12.46 -25.47
C MET A 21 -4.86 -11.12 -25.50
N ILE A 22 -5.81 -10.93 -26.42
CA ILE A 22 -6.64 -9.72 -26.50
C ILE A 22 -7.39 -9.51 -25.18
N LEU A 23 -7.97 -10.56 -24.61
CA LEU A 23 -8.64 -10.49 -23.31
C LEU A 23 -7.67 -10.09 -22.19
N ALA A 24 -6.47 -10.69 -22.13
CA ALA A 24 -5.47 -10.32 -21.13
C ALA A 24 -5.06 -8.84 -21.26
N VAL A 25 -4.83 -8.37 -22.49
CA VAL A 25 -4.47 -6.98 -22.79
C VAL A 25 -5.61 -6.03 -22.40
N GLY A 26 -6.86 -6.37 -22.72
CA GLY A 26 -8.03 -5.59 -22.33
C GLY A 26 -8.17 -5.46 -20.81
N ILE A 27 -8.05 -6.57 -20.08
CA ILE A 27 -8.10 -6.56 -18.60
C ILE A 27 -6.93 -5.75 -18.02
N PHE A 28 -5.73 -5.88 -18.60
CA PHE A 28 -4.56 -5.12 -18.16
C PHE A 28 -4.80 -3.62 -18.30
N PHE A 29 -5.23 -3.14 -19.46
CA PHE A 29 -5.51 -1.72 -19.68
C PHE A 29 -6.69 -1.21 -18.84
N TRP A 30 -7.69 -2.06 -18.55
CA TRP A 30 -8.75 -1.74 -17.60
C TRP A 30 -8.20 -1.51 -16.19
N GLY A 31 -7.30 -2.38 -15.73
CA GLY A 31 -6.62 -2.22 -14.44
C GLY A 31 -5.71 -0.97 -14.41
N VAL A 32 -5.03 -0.65 -15.51
CA VAL A 32 -4.22 0.56 -15.64
C VAL A 32 -5.09 1.81 -15.59
N ALA A 33 -6.24 1.81 -16.26
CA ALA A 33 -7.17 2.95 -16.25
C ALA A 33 -7.63 3.29 -14.83
N LEU A 34 -7.93 2.30 -13.99
CA LEU A 34 -8.30 2.50 -12.57
C LEU A 34 -7.19 3.08 -11.70
N ARG A 35 -5.93 3.03 -12.14
CA ARG A 35 -4.73 3.49 -11.42
C ARG A 35 -4.22 4.86 -11.87
N GLY A 36 -4.56 5.28 -13.09
CA GLY A 36 -3.83 6.34 -13.79
C GLY A 36 -4.35 7.76 -13.61
N VAL A 37 -5.51 8.00 -13.00
CA VAL A 37 -6.16 9.31 -13.08
C VAL A 37 -5.34 10.46 -12.46
N GLU A 38 -4.75 10.28 -11.27
CA GLU A 38 -3.88 11.29 -10.63
C GLU A 38 -2.53 11.43 -11.34
N LEU A 39 -2.05 10.35 -11.95
CA LEU A 39 -0.83 10.37 -12.75
C LEU A 39 -1.02 11.24 -13.99
N ILE A 40 -2.19 11.13 -14.65
CA ILE A 40 -2.52 11.86 -15.88
C ILE A 40 -2.85 13.33 -15.56
N ASN A 41 -3.65 13.61 -14.52
CA ASN A 41 -4.04 14.98 -14.20
C ASN A 41 -2.95 15.78 -13.47
N GLY A 42 -1.92 15.11 -12.93
CA GLY A 42 -0.81 15.73 -12.18
C GLY A 42 -1.25 16.38 -10.85
N ASN A 43 -2.39 15.97 -10.30
CA ASN A 43 -3.01 16.53 -9.10
C ASN A 43 -3.30 15.46 -8.05
N TYR A 44 -2.25 15.08 -7.35
CA TYR A 44 -2.26 14.05 -6.31
C TYR A 44 -2.29 14.65 -4.90
N LEU A 45 -2.62 13.82 -3.91
CA LEU A 45 -2.54 14.17 -2.50
C LEU A 45 -1.09 14.46 -2.10
N PHE A 46 -0.86 15.57 -1.40
CA PHE A 46 0.46 15.95 -0.91
C PHE A 46 0.36 16.62 0.46
N GLY A 47 -0.10 15.83 1.43
CA GLY A 47 -0.29 16.25 2.82
C GLY A 47 0.92 15.94 3.71
N PHE A 48 0.67 15.92 5.02
CA PHE A 48 1.67 15.75 6.08
C PHE A 48 2.68 14.62 5.83
N ASP A 49 2.22 13.39 5.59
CA ASP A 49 3.11 12.23 5.42
C ASP A 49 3.98 12.38 4.16
N MET A 50 3.39 12.78 3.03
CA MET A 50 4.14 12.99 1.79
C MET A 50 5.18 14.09 1.97
N GLY A 51 4.83 15.20 2.62
CA GLY A 51 5.77 16.27 2.93
C GLY A 51 6.94 15.81 3.81
N ARG A 52 6.65 15.08 4.90
CA ARG A 52 7.67 14.49 5.79
C ARG A 52 8.62 13.59 5.01
N ASP A 53 8.07 12.68 4.22
CA ASP A 53 8.85 11.66 3.51
C ASP A 53 9.70 12.30 2.40
N TYR A 54 9.18 13.34 1.74
CA TYR A 54 9.95 14.10 0.77
C TYR A 54 11.00 15.03 1.37
N LEU A 55 10.80 15.55 2.57
CA LEU A 55 11.88 16.24 3.29
C LEU A 55 13.00 15.25 3.67
N ALA A 56 12.66 14.02 4.07
CA ALA A 56 13.66 12.98 4.28
C ALA A 56 14.41 12.67 2.97
N ALA A 57 13.69 12.53 1.86
CA ALA A 57 14.27 12.34 0.53
C ALA A 57 15.19 13.50 0.11
N TYR A 58 14.77 14.76 0.33
CA TYR A 58 15.58 15.96 0.10
C TYR A 58 16.87 15.92 0.93
N ASN A 59 16.78 15.57 2.22
CA ASN A 59 17.94 15.49 3.09
C ASN A 59 18.95 14.43 2.63
N ILE A 60 18.47 13.30 2.11
CA ILE A 60 19.33 12.25 1.54
C ILE A 60 19.97 12.75 0.24
N ALA A 61 19.16 13.28 -0.69
CA ALA A 61 19.60 13.62 -2.03
C ALA A 61 20.47 14.88 -2.11
N VAL A 62 20.13 15.92 -1.33
CA VAL A 62 20.74 17.26 -1.40
C VAL A 62 21.69 17.50 -0.24
N ASN A 63 21.30 17.14 0.99
CA ASN A 63 22.12 17.38 2.18
C ASN A 63 23.04 16.19 2.53
N HIS A 64 22.99 15.11 1.75
CA HIS A 64 23.77 13.88 1.96
C HIS A 64 23.63 13.28 3.38
N LYS A 65 22.49 13.52 4.04
CA LYS A 65 22.19 13.02 5.38
C LYS A 65 21.50 11.66 5.29
N LEU A 66 22.32 10.61 5.19
CA LEU A 66 21.84 9.22 5.17
C LEU A 66 21.12 8.83 6.46
N THR A 67 20.13 7.95 6.36
CA THR A 67 19.35 7.43 7.49
C THR A 67 19.29 5.91 7.51
N LEU A 68 19.21 5.35 8.72
CA LEU A 68 19.02 3.92 8.96
C LEU A 68 17.55 3.56 9.23
N ILE A 69 16.68 4.58 9.33
CA ILE A 69 15.26 4.43 9.66
C ILE A 69 14.37 5.12 8.63
N GLY A 70 13.19 4.54 8.44
CA GLY A 70 12.06 5.12 7.73
C GLY A 70 11.10 5.85 8.67
N ALA A 71 9.84 5.98 8.28
CA ALA A 71 8.80 6.55 9.12
C ALA A 71 8.57 5.71 10.39
N GLU A 72 8.16 6.37 11.47
CA GLU A 72 7.77 5.71 12.72
C GLU A 72 6.44 4.96 12.54
N ILE A 73 6.34 3.75 13.09
CA ILE A 73 5.18 2.88 12.93
C ILE A 73 3.95 3.52 13.56
N GLY A 74 2.88 3.60 12.76
CA GLY A 74 1.61 4.16 13.17
C GLY A 74 1.66 5.64 13.53
N ALA A 75 2.74 6.37 13.24
CA ALA A 75 2.89 7.80 13.56
C ALA A 75 2.51 8.14 15.02
N GLY A 76 2.85 7.25 15.97
CA GLY A 76 2.45 7.35 17.38
C GLY A 76 1.04 6.86 17.71
N ALA A 77 0.13 6.76 16.72
CA ALA A 77 -1.22 6.25 16.89
C ALA A 77 -1.26 4.72 17.08
N ALA A 78 -0.25 3.96 16.66
CA ALA A 78 -0.15 2.52 16.97
C ALA A 78 0.03 2.23 18.48
N GLY A 79 0.34 3.26 19.28
CA GLY A 79 0.58 3.12 20.72
C GLY A 79 1.93 2.48 21.06
N ILE A 80 2.81 2.31 20.06
CA ILE A 80 4.17 1.82 20.24
C ILE A 80 5.13 2.89 19.70
N SER A 81 5.85 3.54 20.61
CA SER A 81 6.86 4.54 20.24
C SER A 81 8.21 3.89 19.93
N ASN A 82 9.04 4.61 19.17
CA ASN A 82 10.44 4.28 18.86
C ASN A 82 10.63 3.03 17.99
N ILE A 83 9.61 2.64 17.22
CA ILE A 83 9.76 1.59 16.21
C ILE A 83 9.59 2.24 14.84
N PHE A 84 10.54 1.97 13.95
CA PHE A 84 10.58 2.57 12.63
C PHE A 84 10.54 1.50 11.54
N HIS A 85 9.94 1.85 10.40
CA HIS A 85 10.15 1.12 9.17
C HIS A 85 11.64 1.20 8.75
N GLY A 86 12.07 0.34 7.84
CA GLY A 86 13.37 0.47 7.23
C GLY A 86 13.46 1.69 6.30
N PRO A 87 14.68 2.12 5.92
CA PRO A 87 14.87 3.39 5.22
C PRO A 87 14.67 3.31 3.69
N GLY A 88 14.43 2.10 3.15
CA GLY A 88 14.39 1.86 1.71
C GLY A 88 13.37 2.72 0.95
N TYR A 89 12.22 3.00 1.57
CA TYR A 89 11.22 3.91 0.98
C TYR A 89 11.77 5.33 0.77
N PHE A 90 12.49 5.88 1.75
CA PHE A 90 13.11 7.21 1.63
C PHE A 90 14.21 7.24 0.57
N TYR A 91 14.99 6.16 0.43
CA TYR A 91 15.99 6.06 -0.65
C TYR A 91 15.35 5.99 -2.04
N LEU A 92 14.23 5.28 -2.20
CA LEU A 92 13.49 5.28 -3.46
C LEU A 92 12.90 6.65 -3.78
N LEU A 93 12.36 7.36 -2.78
CA LEU A 93 11.90 8.74 -2.96
C LEU A 93 13.06 9.70 -3.26
N ALA A 94 14.23 9.52 -2.64
CA ALA A 94 15.42 10.33 -2.92
C ALA A 94 15.89 10.14 -4.38
N LEU A 95 15.87 8.90 -4.88
CA LEU A 95 16.14 8.63 -6.30
C LEU A 95 15.13 9.37 -7.19
N MET A 96 13.84 9.29 -6.89
CA MET A 96 12.80 9.98 -7.66
C MET A 96 12.93 11.51 -7.55
N HIS A 97 13.30 12.04 -6.38
CA HIS A 97 13.59 13.45 -6.19
C HIS A 97 14.69 13.93 -7.14
N VAL A 98 15.78 13.17 -7.28
CA VAL A 98 16.86 13.51 -8.22
C VAL A 98 16.38 13.44 -9.68
N LEU A 99 15.72 12.34 -10.07
CA LEU A 99 15.27 12.13 -11.45
C LEU A 99 14.24 13.17 -11.92
N PHE A 100 13.39 13.63 -11.00
CA PHE A 100 12.33 14.61 -11.27
C PHE A 100 12.67 16.03 -10.80
N ARG A 101 13.95 16.30 -10.53
CA ARG A 101 14.47 17.64 -10.15
C ARG A 101 13.70 18.28 -8.99
N GLY A 102 13.31 17.47 -8.01
CA GLY A 102 12.58 17.89 -6.82
C GLY A 102 11.06 17.96 -6.97
N ASP A 103 10.46 17.70 -8.13
CA ASP A 103 8.99 17.61 -8.22
C ASP A 103 8.48 16.31 -7.56
N PRO A 104 7.55 16.38 -6.57
CA PRO A 104 7.00 15.18 -5.94
C PRO A 104 6.23 14.24 -6.90
N TYR A 105 6.01 14.66 -8.16
CA TYR A 105 5.43 13.82 -9.20
C TYR A 105 6.24 12.56 -9.44
N GLY A 106 7.56 12.58 -9.19
CA GLY A 106 8.39 11.37 -9.30
C GLY A 106 7.92 10.23 -8.39
N GLY A 107 7.44 10.54 -7.19
CA GLY A 107 6.87 9.54 -6.27
C GLY A 107 5.53 9.00 -6.75
N MET A 108 4.72 9.80 -7.44
CA MET A 108 3.51 9.31 -8.11
C MET A 108 3.84 8.31 -9.22
N VAL A 109 4.83 8.62 -10.05
CA VAL A 109 5.33 7.70 -11.08
C VAL A 109 5.82 6.40 -10.42
N LEU A 110 6.58 6.49 -9.32
CA LEU A 110 7.07 5.33 -8.58
C LEU A 110 5.92 4.43 -8.07
N MET A 111 4.90 5.00 -7.44
CA MET A 111 3.74 4.24 -6.94
C MET A 111 2.98 3.57 -8.10
N PHE A 112 2.80 4.28 -9.20
CA PHE A 112 2.17 3.72 -10.40
C PHE A 112 2.97 2.57 -11.01
N LEU A 113 4.31 2.68 -11.07
CA LEU A 113 5.19 1.61 -11.53
C LEU A 113 5.12 0.38 -10.63
N PHE A 114 5.15 0.54 -9.31
CA PHE A 114 4.99 -0.59 -8.38
C PHE A 114 3.60 -1.25 -8.51
N GLY A 115 2.53 -0.46 -8.58
CA GLY A 115 1.18 -1.01 -8.70
C GLY A 115 0.92 -1.71 -10.02
N THR A 116 1.44 -1.17 -11.13
CA THR A 116 1.36 -1.81 -12.45
C THR A 116 2.27 -3.04 -12.53
N GLY A 117 3.46 -2.95 -11.92
CA GLY A 117 4.38 -4.07 -11.79
C GLY A 117 3.76 -5.22 -11.00
N ALA A 118 3.05 -4.93 -9.90
CA ALA A 118 2.35 -5.94 -9.11
C ALA A 118 1.26 -6.63 -9.93
N LEU A 119 0.49 -5.86 -10.73
CA LEU A 119 -0.54 -6.39 -11.62
C LEU A 119 0.04 -7.38 -12.66
N ILE A 120 1.12 -6.98 -13.33
CA ILE A 120 1.83 -7.79 -14.34
C ILE A 120 2.41 -9.05 -13.68
N LEU A 121 3.09 -8.88 -12.55
CA LEU A 121 3.75 -9.97 -11.86
C LEU A 121 2.74 -10.98 -11.29
N SER A 122 1.58 -10.53 -10.80
CA SER A 122 0.51 -11.42 -10.33
C SER A 122 0.00 -12.31 -11.46
N TYR A 123 -0.20 -11.78 -12.67
CA TYR A 123 -0.58 -12.57 -13.83
C TYR A 123 0.44 -13.66 -14.14
N PHE A 124 1.73 -13.32 -14.25
CA PHE A 124 2.76 -14.30 -14.58
C PHE A 124 2.99 -15.33 -13.48
N THR A 125 2.94 -14.90 -12.22
CA THR A 125 3.06 -15.77 -11.05
C THR A 125 1.95 -16.81 -11.05
N VAL A 126 0.68 -16.36 -11.11
CA VAL A 126 -0.46 -17.28 -11.10
C VAL A 126 -0.53 -18.13 -12.37
N LYS A 127 -0.14 -17.61 -13.54
CA LYS A 127 -0.05 -18.40 -14.78
C LYS A 127 0.87 -19.59 -14.63
N LYS A 128 2.03 -19.39 -14.00
CA LYS A 128 2.99 -20.47 -13.75
C LYS A 128 2.45 -21.51 -12.79
N MET A 129 1.71 -21.08 -11.77
CA MET A 129 1.25 -21.92 -10.67
C MET A 129 -0.03 -22.69 -11.02
N PHE A 130 -1.02 -21.98 -11.57
CA PHE A 130 -2.40 -22.46 -11.70
C PHE A 130 -2.89 -22.45 -13.15
N GLY A 131 -2.08 -21.95 -14.09
CA GLY A 131 -2.39 -21.94 -15.51
C GLY A 131 -3.11 -20.67 -15.99
N GLN A 132 -3.37 -20.61 -17.30
CA GLN A 132 -3.84 -19.40 -17.99
C GLN A 132 -5.15 -18.84 -17.44
N ALA A 133 -6.11 -19.70 -17.10
CA ALA A 133 -7.44 -19.25 -16.67
C ALA A 133 -7.40 -18.58 -15.29
N ALA A 134 -6.69 -19.19 -14.34
CA ALA A 134 -6.47 -18.59 -13.04
C ALA A 134 -5.69 -17.27 -13.18
N ALA A 135 -4.73 -17.19 -14.10
CA ALA A 135 -3.97 -15.97 -14.36
C ALA A 135 -4.86 -14.82 -14.87
N LEU A 136 -5.76 -15.10 -15.81
CA LEU A 136 -6.72 -14.10 -16.31
C LEU A 136 -7.66 -13.62 -15.20
N LEU A 137 -8.16 -14.55 -14.37
CA LEU A 137 -8.96 -14.20 -13.20
C LEU A 137 -8.16 -13.33 -12.22
N THR A 138 -6.93 -13.72 -11.86
CA THR A 138 -6.08 -12.91 -10.98
C THR A 138 -5.79 -11.53 -11.57
N LEU A 139 -5.49 -11.43 -12.86
CA LEU A 139 -5.26 -10.16 -13.54
C LEU A 139 -6.50 -9.25 -13.42
N PHE A 140 -7.70 -9.81 -13.58
CA PHE A 140 -8.93 -9.06 -13.38
C PHE A 140 -9.11 -8.64 -11.91
N LEU A 141 -9.03 -9.59 -10.98
CA LEU A 141 -9.26 -9.34 -9.54
C LEU A 141 -8.29 -8.31 -8.96
N VAL A 142 -6.99 -8.46 -9.21
CA VAL A 142 -5.96 -7.50 -8.79
C VAL A 142 -6.13 -6.18 -9.54
N GLY A 143 -6.51 -6.23 -10.82
CA GLY A 143 -6.75 -5.06 -11.66
C GLY A 143 -7.86 -4.17 -11.13
N VAL A 144 -8.96 -4.75 -10.62
CA VAL A 144 -10.13 -4.00 -10.17
C VAL A 144 -10.28 -3.92 -8.65
N SER A 145 -9.35 -4.49 -7.87
CA SER A 145 -9.44 -4.49 -6.42
C SER A 145 -9.48 -3.06 -5.86
N PRO A 146 -10.47 -2.74 -4.99
CA PRO A 146 -10.68 -1.38 -4.52
C PRO A 146 -9.62 -0.94 -3.51
N LEU A 147 -8.83 -1.85 -2.93
CA LEU A 147 -7.71 -1.49 -2.07
C LEU A 147 -6.33 -1.61 -2.73
N ILE A 148 -6.19 -2.39 -3.81
CA ILE A 148 -4.89 -2.51 -4.51
C ILE A 148 -4.74 -1.47 -5.62
N ALA A 149 -5.80 -1.20 -6.40
CA ALA A 149 -5.70 -0.23 -7.49
C ALA A 149 -5.42 1.21 -7.01
N PRO A 150 -6.06 1.72 -5.94
CA PRO A 150 -5.77 3.07 -5.47
C PRO A 150 -4.38 3.28 -4.87
N GLN A 151 -3.62 2.21 -4.57
CA GLN A 151 -2.22 2.32 -4.11
C GLN A 151 -1.31 2.97 -5.16
N SER A 152 -1.75 3.05 -6.41
CA SER A 152 -1.04 3.74 -7.49
C SER A 152 -1.40 5.22 -7.60
N ARG A 153 -2.34 5.72 -6.79
CA ARG A 153 -3.00 7.02 -6.95
C ARG A 153 -2.53 8.08 -5.95
N PHE A 154 -1.77 7.72 -4.93
CA PHE A 154 -1.10 8.66 -4.03
C PHE A 154 0.21 8.08 -3.48
N ILE A 155 1.04 8.93 -2.89
CA ILE A 155 2.40 8.61 -2.46
C ILE A 155 2.38 8.09 -1.03
N TRP A 156 2.68 6.81 -0.80
CA TRP A 156 2.70 6.26 0.56
C TRP A 156 3.63 5.05 0.71
N ASN A 157 4.20 4.89 1.91
CA ASN A 157 5.24 3.90 2.18
C ASN A 157 4.75 2.46 2.05
N SER A 158 3.49 2.16 2.35
CA SER A 158 2.94 0.79 2.31
C SER A 158 2.63 0.28 0.90
N HIS A 159 2.51 1.17 -0.09
CA HIS A 159 2.04 0.81 -1.44
C HIS A 159 2.99 -0.09 -2.25
N PRO A 160 4.32 0.09 -2.22
CA PRO A 160 5.25 -0.81 -2.89
C PRO A 160 5.14 -2.28 -2.43
N THR A 161 4.63 -2.54 -1.22
CA THR A 161 4.55 -3.89 -0.63
C THR A 161 3.80 -4.87 -1.53
N SER A 162 2.77 -4.43 -2.26
CA SER A 162 2.01 -5.24 -3.21
C SER A 162 2.91 -5.95 -4.23
N PHE A 163 3.90 -5.25 -4.77
CA PHE A 163 4.87 -5.84 -5.71
C PHE A 163 5.75 -6.90 -5.04
N PHE A 164 6.27 -6.59 -3.86
CA PHE A 164 7.18 -7.47 -3.12
C PHE A 164 6.45 -8.71 -2.56
N ILE A 165 5.20 -8.60 -2.12
CA ILE A 165 4.37 -9.74 -1.68
C ILE A 165 4.22 -10.75 -2.81
N VAL A 166 3.94 -10.28 -4.03
CA VAL A 166 3.80 -11.17 -5.20
C VAL A 166 5.13 -11.85 -5.51
N LEU A 167 6.27 -11.16 -5.39
CA LEU A 167 7.60 -11.77 -5.50
C LEU A 167 7.84 -12.83 -4.42
N VAL A 168 7.47 -12.56 -3.16
CA VAL A 168 7.55 -13.54 -2.07
C VAL A 168 6.77 -14.80 -2.42
N PHE A 169 5.52 -14.65 -2.87
CA PHE A 169 4.70 -15.80 -3.25
C PHE A 169 5.26 -16.56 -4.46
N TYR A 170 5.81 -15.85 -5.44
CA TYR A 170 6.50 -16.47 -6.58
C TYR A 170 7.71 -17.29 -6.12
N PHE A 171 8.60 -16.73 -5.30
CA PHE A 171 9.79 -17.45 -4.83
C PHE A 171 9.43 -18.59 -3.89
N ALA A 172 8.45 -18.39 -3.01
CA ALA A 172 7.98 -19.44 -2.11
C ALA A 172 7.45 -20.64 -2.90
N TYR A 173 6.67 -20.42 -3.97
CA TYR A 173 6.23 -21.49 -4.86
C TYR A 173 7.39 -22.28 -5.49
N ARG A 174 8.53 -21.62 -5.77
CA ARG A 174 9.71 -22.22 -6.41
C ARG A 174 10.66 -22.94 -5.46
N ILE A 175 10.47 -22.83 -4.14
CA ILE A 175 11.35 -23.44 -3.12
C ILE A 175 11.65 -24.91 -3.38
N ARG A 176 10.66 -25.71 -3.77
CA ARG A 176 10.88 -27.14 -4.03
C ARG A 176 11.87 -27.45 -5.15
N GLY A 177 11.95 -26.58 -6.16
CA GLY A 177 12.86 -26.78 -7.29
C GLY A 177 14.32 -26.54 -6.92
N ASN A 178 14.57 -25.56 -6.06
CA ASN A 178 15.91 -25.27 -5.52
C ASN A 178 15.78 -24.56 -4.17
N PRO A 179 15.72 -25.32 -3.05
CA PRO A 179 15.44 -24.75 -1.74
C PRO A 179 16.44 -23.69 -1.31
N ARG A 180 17.73 -23.91 -1.58
CA ARG A 180 18.82 -23.00 -1.19
C ARG A 180 18.64 -21.60 -1.78
N VAL A 181 18.37 -21.54 -3.08
CA VAL A 181 18.24 -20.26 -3.80
C VAL A 181 16.90 -19.60 -3.50
N TYR A 182 15.80 -20.35 -3.62
CA TYR A 182 14.48 -19.75 -3.54
C TYR A 182 14.03 -19.45 -2.11
N ALA A 183 14.52 -20.18 -1.09
CA ALA A 183 14.29 -19.78 0.31
C ALA A 183 15.06 -18.51 0.65
N LEU A 184 16.33 -18.38 0.21
CA LEU A 184 17.12 -17.16 0.35
C LEU A 184 16.39 -15.97 -0.30
N LEU A 185 15.95 -16.12 -1.55
CA LEU A 185 15.26 -15.03 -2.26
C LEU A 185 13.91 -14.69 -1.62
N ALA A 186 13.11 -15.69 -1.23
CA ALA A 186 11.83 -15.46 -0.58
C ALA A 186 11.99 -14.72 0.75
N LEU A 187 12.93 -15.13 1.59
CA LEU A 187 13.19 -14.51 2.89
C LEU A 187 13.86 -13.14 2.78
N PHE A 188 14.78 -12.96 1.83
CA PHE A 188 15.38 -11.65 1.57
C PHE A 188 14.29 -10.65 1.16
N VAL A 189 13.44 -11.00 0.20
CA VAL A 189 12.37 -10.12 -0.26
C VAL A 189 11.31 -9.90 0.83
N ALA A 190 10.90 -10.96 1.55
CA ALA A 190 9.96 -10.84 2.66
C ALA A 190 10.52 -9.95 3.77
N GLY A 191 11.81 -10.07 4.07
CA GLY A 191 12.51 -9.20 5.00
C GLY A 191 12.50 -7.76 4.51
N SER A 192 12.90 -7.50 3.26
CA SER A 192 12.95 -6.15 2.66
C SER A 192 11.60 -5.42 2.64
N ILE A 193 10.46 -6.11 2.78
CA ILE A 193 9.15 -5.47 2.95
C ILE A 193 9.14 -4.54 4.17
N TYR A 194 10.01 -4.75 5.16
CA TYR A 194 10.09 -3.92 6.37
C TYR A 194 10.47 -2.46 6.07
N HIS A 195 11.11 -2.19 4.92
CA HIS A 195 11.37 -0.82 4.44
C HIS A 195 10.10 -0.04 4.07
N PHE A 196 8.97 -0.73 3.99
CA PHE A 196 7.69 -0.21 3.56
C PHE A 196 6.64 -0.39 4.64
N GLU A 197 6.52 -1.62 5.18
CA GLU A 197 5.52 -1.98 6.18
C GLU A 197 6.01 -3.14 7.07
N LEU A 198 6.26 -2.87 8.34
CA LEU A 198 6.73 -3.88 9.30
C LEU A 198 5.64 -4.91 9.59
N ALA A 199 4.38 -4.46 9.64
CA ALA A 199 3.22 -5.29 9.96
C ALA A 199 3.00 -6.43 8.95
N ILE A 200 3.55 -6.30 7.74
CA ILE A 200 3.52 -7.33 6.69
C ILE A 200 4.82 -8.15 6.68
N ALA A 201 5.98 -7.48 6.81
CA ALA A 201 7.29 -8.12 6.73
C ALA A 201 7.47 -9.22 7.79
N VAL A 202 7.13 -8.91 9.05
CA VAL A 202 7.33 -9.85 10.17
C VAL A 202 6.48 -11.12 9.98
N PRO A 203 5.15 -11.05 9.73
CA PRO A 203 4.38 -12.24 9.44
C PRO A 203 4.87 -13.07 8.26
N LEU A 204 5.30 -12.44 7.16
CA LEU A 204 5.78 -13.16 5.97
C LEU A 204 7.10 -13.87 6.24
N VAL A 205 8.05 -13.23 6.92
CA VAL A 205 9.32 -13.86 7.32
C VAL A 205 9.05 -15.05 8.23
N LEU A 206 8.21 -14.88 9.26
CA LEU A 206 7.85 -15.98 10.18
C LEU A 206 7.14 -17.12 9.43
N THR A 207 6.23 -16.80 8.51
CA THR A 207 5.56 -17.79 7.67
C THR A 207 6.54 -18.60 6.85
N LEU A 208 7.50 -17.95 6.21
CA LEU A 208 8.52 -18.65 5.42
C LEU A 208 9.40 -19.53 6.32
N CYS A 209 9.90 -18.99 7.44
CA CYS A 209 10.71 -19.74 8.40
C CYS A 209 10.01 -21.01 8.90
N VAL A 210 8.72 -20.92 9.25
CA VAL A 210 7.91 -22.06 9.69
C VAL A 210 7.59 -23.02 8.53
N SER A 211 7.39 -22.49 7.32
CA SER A 211 7.07 -23.31 6.15
C SER A 211 8.23 -24.22 5.70
N LEU A 212 9.49 -23.83 5.91
CA LEU A 212 10.65 -24.61 5.49
C LEU A 212 10.67 -26.03 6.08
N PRO A 213 10.56 -26.23 7.42
CA PRO A 213 10.48 -27.56 8.01
C PRO A 213 9.08 -28.19 7.89
N ILE A 214 7.99 -27.42 8.01
CA ILE A 214 6.63 -28.00 8.11
C ILE A 214 6.04 -28.33 6.74
N ILE A 215 6.08 -27.38 5.81
CA ILE A 215 5.44 -27.50 4.49
C ILE A 215 6.42 -28.11 3.49
N TYR A 216 7.63 -27.55 3.39
CA TYR A 216 8.64 -27.95 2.42
C TYR A 216 9.52 -29.12 2.89
N LYS A 217 9.52 -29.44 4.20
CA LYS A 217 10.27 -30.55 4.80
C LYS A 217 11.77 -30.49 4.48
N ILE A 218 12.34 -29.29 4.47
CA ILE A 218 13.76 -29.07 4.16
C ILE A 218 14.62 -29.56 5.31
N LYS A 219 15.56 -30.47 5.03
CA LYS A 219 16.55 -31.00 5.99
C LYS A 219 17.96 -30.42 5.80
N ASP A 220 18.21 -29.74 4.68
CA ASP A 220 19.53 -29.20 4.33
C ASP A 220 19.85 -27.96 5.19
N PHE A 221 20.83 -28.09 6.09
CA PHE A 221 21.26 -27.01 6.99
C PHE A 221 21.72 -25.75 6.23
N ARG A 222 22.35 -25.90 5.05
CA ARG A 222 22.79 -24.75 4.24
C ARG A 222 21.64 -23.85 3.83
N THR A 223 20.46 -24.43 3.55
CA THR A 223 19.25 -23.65 3.27
C THR A 223 18.86 -22.77 4.45
N TYR A 224 18.95 -23.27 5.69
CA TYR A 224 18.68 -22.49 6.90
C TYR A 224 19.73 -21.41 7.15
N LEU A 225 21.01 -21.71 6.89
CA LEU A 225 22.09 -20.72 7.01
C LEU A 225 21.91 -19.56 6.02
N TYR A 226 21.60 -19.87 4.75
CA TYR A 226 21.31 -18.87 3.72
C TYR A 226 20.05 -18.07 4.02
N SER A 227 19.03 -18.73 4.58
CA SER A 227 17.79 -18.12 5.05
C SER A 227 18.06 -17.12 6.18
N LEU A 228 18.88 -17.50 7.17
CA LEU A 228 19.27 -16.62 8.27
C LEU A 228 20.05 -15.41 7.75
N PHE A 229 21.03 -15.64 6.85
CA PHE A 229 21.78 -14.56 6.22
C PHE A 229 20.86 -13.60 5.45
N ALA A 230 19.87 -14.11 4.72
CA ALA A 230 18.90 -13.30 3.98
C ALA A 230 18.08 -12.38 4.90
N VAL A 231 17.62 -12.90 6.05
CA VAL A 231 16.87 -12.11 7.05
C VAL A 231 17.78 -11.08 7.71
N LEU A 232 18.98 -11.46 8.16
CA LEU A 232 19.92 -10.53 8.78
C LEU A 232 20.34 -9.41 7.83
N PHE A 233 20.59 -9.75 6.56
CA PHE A 233 20.98 -8.78 5.55
C PHE A 233 19.84 -7.84 5.18
N SER A 234 18.62 -8.35 5.01
CA SER A 234 17.46 -7.48 4.75
C SER A 234 17.19 -6.53 5.91
N PHE A 235 17.22 -7.00 7.17
CA PHE A 235 17.06 -6.15 8.36
C PHE A 235 18.35 -5.40 8.77
N GLY A 236 19.39 -5.38 7.94
CA GLY A 236 20.70 -4.78 8.26
C GLY A 236 20.61 -3.36 8.84
N PRO A 237 19.88 -2.41 8.21
CA PRO A 237 19.71 -1.06 8.76
C PRO A 237 19.01 -1.04 10.12
N PHE A 238 18.06 -1.95 10.38
CA PHE A 238 17.39 -2.04 11.67
C PHE A 238 18.37 -2.44 12.77
N PHE A 239 19.19 -3.48 12.55
CA PHE A 239 20.18 -3.90 13.53
C PHE A 239 21.26 -2.84 13.75
N ALA A 240 21.72 -2.19 12.68
CA ALA A 240 22.68 -1.08 12.79
C ALA A 240 22.11 0.10 13.59
N PHE A 241 20.82 0.42 13.41
CA PHE A 241 20.14 1.44 14.21
C PHE A 241 20.06 1.02 15.68
N GLU A 242 19.58 -0.19 15.97
CA GLU A 242 19.41 -0.68 17.35
C GLU A 242 20.74 -0.74 18.12
N MET A 243 21.83 -1.19 17.48
CA MET A 243 23.16 -1.20 18.09
C MET A 243 23.64 0.20 18.48
N ARG A 244 23.28 1.23 17.71
CA ARG A 244 23.67 2.62 18.00
C ARG A 244 22.78 3.31 19.04
N HIS A 245 21.58 2.79 19.27
CA HIS A 245 20.58 3.43 20.14
C HIS A 245 20.20 2.55 21.35
N GLY A 246 21.05 1.57 21.69
CA GLY A 246 20.90 0.74 22.88
C GLY A 246 19.64 -0.12 22.86
N TRP A 247 19.30 -0.71 21.71
CA TRP A 247 18.15 -1.61 21.54
C TRP A 247 16.81 -0.97 21.95
N MET A 248 16.61 0.29 21.55
CA MET A 248 15.45 1.07 21.95
C MET A 248 14.15 0.44 21.44
N ALA A 249 14.08 0.06 20.16
CA ALA A 249 12.88 -0.53 19.58
C ALA A 249 12.56 -1.88 20.23
N ILE A 250 13.57 -2.73 20.46
CA ILE A 250 13.37 -4.02 21.16
C ILE A 250 12.85 -3.80 22.58
N ARG A 251 13.41 -2.85 23.33
CA ARG A 251 12.91 -2.52 24.68
C ARG A 251 11.48 -1.99 24.63
N SER A 252 11.14 -1.17 23.64
CA SER A 252 9.78 -0.68 23.42
C SER A 252 8.79 -1.81 23.12
N VAL A 253 9.13 -2.76 22.23
CA VAL A 253 8.30 -3.95 21.96
C VAL A 253 8.14 -4.79 23.24
N TRP A 254 9.23 -5.04 23.96
CA TRP A 254 9.22 -5.81 25.20
C TRP A 254 8.31 -5.17 26.25
N SER A 255 8.44 -3.86 26.46
CA SER A 255 7.55 -3.12 27.35
C SER A 255 6.11 -3.11 26.85
N TYR A 256 5.87 -3.02 25.54
CA TYR A 256 4.51 -2.99 25.02
C TYR A 256 3.79 -4.33 25.24
N VAL A 257 4.48 -5.45 25.00
CA VAL A 257 3.92 -6.79 25.17
C VAL A 257 3.78 -7.15 26.66
N ILE A 258 4.75 -6.80 27.51
CA ILE A 258 4.81 -7.23 28.93
C ILE A 258 4.28 -6.18 29.89
N ALA A 259 4.63 -4.90 29.74
CA ALA A 259 4.08 -3.83 30.60
C ALA A 259 2.65 -3.47 30.19
N GLY A 260 2.27 -3.70 28.92
CA GLY A 260 0.86 -3.72 28.50
C GLY A 260 0.03 -4.73 29.29
N SER A 261 0.65 -5.79 29.83
CA SER A 261 -0.02 -6.76 30.72
C SER A 261 -0.33 -6.21 32.13
N ALA A 262 0.34 -5.12 32.55
CA ALA A 262 0.23 -4.56 33.90
C ALA A 262 -0.81 -3.42 34.03
N GLY A 263 -1.27 -2.84 32.91
CA GLY A 263 -2.23 -1.72 32.92
C GLY A 263 -3.35 -1.79 31.87
N SER A 264 -3.31 -2.75 30.93
CA SER A 264 -4.36 -2.96 29.93
C SER A 264 -4.57 -4.45 29.69
N HIS A 265 -5.62 -5.01 30.30
CA HIS A 265 -6.25 -6.32 30.05
C HIS A 265 -5.56 -7.14 28.94
N GLY A 266 -4.96 -8.28 29.30
CA GLY A 266 -4.38 -9.24 28.35
C GLY A 266 -5.34 -9.61 27.21
N ILE A 267 -4.88 -10.42 26.23
CA ILE A 267 -5.65 -10.73 25.00
C ILE A 267 -7.13 -11.00 25.32
N SER A 268 -7.98 -10.00 25.08
CA SER A 268 -9.37 -10.04 25.47
C SER A 268 -10.19 -10.71 24.38
N LEU A 269 -11.35 -11.27 24.75
CA LEU A 269 -12.28 -11.81 23.77
C LEU A 269 -12.67 -10.76 22.73
N LEU A 270 -12.83 -9.50 23.16
CA LEU A 270 -13.12 -8.37 22.27
C LEU A 270 -12.00 -8.16 21.24
N ARG A 271 -10.73 -8.17 21.67
CA ARG A 271 -9.60 -8.01 20.74
C ARG A 271 -9.54 -9.15 19.72
N ILE A 272 -9.75 -10.39 20.17
CA ILE A 272 -9.85 -11.55 19.29
C ILE A 272 -10.96 -11.32 18.25
N THR A 273 -12.16 -10.92 18.67
CA THR A 273 -13.27 -10.70 17.75
C THR A 273 -13.04 -9.53 16.78
N ASP A 274 -12.46 -8.42 17.26
CA ASP A 274 -12.19 -7.24 16.43
C ASP A 274 -11.13 -7.52 15.36
N HIS A 275 -10.10 -8.26 15.72
CA HIS A 275 -9.05 -8.65 14.78
C HIS A 275 -9.58 -9.67 13.78
N VAL A 276 -10.39 -10.66 14.20
CA VAL A 276 -11.08 -11.58 13.26
C VAL A 276 -11.96 -10.79 12.28
N GLN A 277 -12.71 -9.80 12.78
CA GLN A 277 -13.53 -8.94 11.94
C GLN A 277 -12.69 -8.15 10.93
N SER A 278 -11.48 -7.73 11.31
CA SER A 278 -10.55 -7.04 10.41
C SER A 278 -10.14 -7.92 9.21
N TYR A 279 -9.90 -9.23 9.42
CA TYR A 279 -9.63 -10.17 8.32
C TYR A 279 -10.87 -10.43 7.45
N PHE A 280 -12.07 -10.48 8.03
CA PHE A 280 -13.30 -10.58 7.24
C PHE A 280 -13.56 -9.33 6.41
N ASN A 281 -13.32 -8.15 6.97
CA ASN A 281 -13.39 -6.88 6.26
C ASN A 281 -12.36 -6.83 5.14
N ASN A 282 -11.11 -7.24 5.40
CA ASN A 282 -10.07 -7.34 4.39
C ASN A 282 -10.44 -8.28 3.23
N ALA A 283 -11.04 -9.43 3.53
CA ALA A 283 -11.55 -10.34 2.50
C ALA A 283 -12.62 -9.67 1.62
N ASN A 284 -13.58 -8.96 2.22
CA ASN A 284 -14.60 -8.21 1.48
C ASN A 284 -13.98 -7.09 0.65
N ASN A 285 -13.07 -6.31 1.23
CA ASN A 285 -12.38 -5.18 0.62
C ASN A 285 -11.37 -5.61 -0.46
N SER A 286 -11.11 -6.92 -0.60
CA SER A 286 -10.33 -7.46 -1.72
C SER A 286 -11.08 -7.32 -3.05
N PHE A 287 -12.42 -7.33 -3.03
CA PHE A 287 -13.26 -7.36 -4.22
C PHE A 287 -14.07 -6.08 -4.37
N ILE A 288 -14.15 -5.53 -5.59
CA ILE A 288 -14.96 -4.34 -5.86
C ILE A 288 -16.44 -4.72 -5.94
N ILE A 289 -17.24 -4.17 -5.05
CA ILE A 289 -18.65 -4.54 -4.89
C ILE A 289 -19.61 -3.34 -4.80
N GLU A 290 -19.08 -2.12 -4.72
CA GLU A 290 -19.90 -0.90 -4.65
C GLU A 290 -20.73 -0.71 -5.91
N GLY A 291 -22.06 -0.63 -5.75
CA GLY A 291 -23.00 -0.49 -6.86
C GLY A 291 -23.19 -1.78 -7.67
N GLY A 292 -22.77 -2.93 -7.13
CA GLY A 292 -22.99 -4.25 -7.72
C GLY A 292 -24.46 -4.72 -7.69
N ILE A 293 -24.75 -5.83 -8.36
CA ILE A 293 -26.10 -6.43 -8.42
C ILE A 293 -26.38 -7.29 -7.18
N LEU A 294 -25.33 -7.83 -6.55
CA LEU A 294 -25.47 -8.70 -5.39
C LEU A 294 -25.65 -7.88 -4.10
N PRO A 295 -26.49 -8.33 -3.15
CA PRO A 295 -26.64 -7.69 -1.85
C PRO A 295 -25.40 -7.93 -0.97
N LEU A 296 -25.12 -7.00 -0.04
CA LEU A 296 -23.94 -7.04 0.83
C LEU A 296 -23.79 -8.35 1.62
N TRP A 297 -24.89 -8.97 2.05
CA TRP A 297 -24.87 -10.25 2.78
C TRP A 297 -24.37 -11.42 1.93
N ALA A 298 -24.69 -11.44 0.62
CA ALA A 298 -24.25 -12.50 -0.29
C ALA A 298 -22.73 -12.44 -0.49
N PHE A 299 -22.15 -11.24 -0.44
CA PHE A 299 -20.71 -11.05 -0.49
C PHE A 299 -20.00 -11.46 0.80
N LYS A 300 -20.56 -11.13 1.98
CA LYS A 300 -20.04 -11.65 3.25
C LYS A 300 -20.04 -13.18 3.28
N ALA A 301 -21.11 -13.80 2.78
CA ALA A 301 -21.20 -15.26 2.65
C ALA A 301 -20.15 -15.82 1.67
N LEU A 302 -19.86 -15.11 0.58
CA LEU A 302 -18.78 -15.48 -0.35
C LEU A 302 -17.41 -15.42 0.32
N SER A 303 -17.09 -14.38 1.10
CA SER A 303 -15.82 -14.25 1.82
C SER A 303 -15.61 -15.37 2.84
N ILE A 304 -16.66 -15.71 3.61
CA ILE A 304 -16.65 -16.90 4.49
C ILE A 304 -16.45 -18.17 3.64
N GLY A 305 -17.17 -18.29 2.53
CA GLY A 305 -17.07 -19.39 1.59
C GLY A 305 -15.65 -19.56 1.01
N LEU A 306 -14.94 -18.48 0.72
CA LEU A 306 -13.55 -18.51 0.24
C LEU A 306 -12.58 -18.95 1.33
N PHE A 307 -12.77 -18.50 2.56
CA PHE A 307 -11.97 -18.94 3.70
C PHE A 307 -12.14 -20.45 3.94
N VAL A 308 -13.38 -20.93 3.98
CA VAL A 308 -13.71 -22.36 4.11
C VAL A 308 -13.21 -23.15 2.89
N ALA A 309 -13.36 -22.61 1.68
CA ALA A 309 -12.88 -23.26 0.47
C ALA A 309 -11.34 -23.39 0.47
N THR A 310 -10.61 -22.41 0.99
CA THR A 310 -9.14 -22.51 1.16
C THR A 310 -8.78 -23.74 2.00
N LEU A 311 -9.47 -23.95 3.12
CA LEU A 311 -9.29 -25.10 4.01
C LEU A 311 -9.68 -26.43 3.35
N VAL A 312 -10.82 -26.48 2.67
CA VAL A 312 -11.33 -27.72 2.05
C VAL A 312 -10.53 -28.11 0.81
N PHE A 313 -10.22 -27.16 -0.07
CA PHE A 313 -9.50 -27.44 -1.32
C PHE A 313 -8.02 -27.74 -1.08
N SER A 314 -7.37 -27.14 -0.08
CA SER A 314 -5.98 -27.48 0.27
C SER A 314 -5.80 -29.00 0.51
N ARG A 315 -6.82 -29.69 1.04
CA ARG A 315 -6.79 -31.14 1.27
C ARG A 315 -7.10 -31.98 0.03
N ARG A 316 -7.78 -31.41 -0.97
CA ARG A 316 -8.23 -32.12 -2.20
C ARG A 316 -7.28 -31.95 -3.39
N ILE A 317 -6.34 -31.01 -3.32
CA ILE A 317 -5.35 -30.79 -4.39
C ILE A 317 -4.37 -31.96 -4.43
N LYS A 318 -4.37 -32.69 -5.56
CA LYS A 318 -3.48 -33.84 -5.80
C LYS A 318 -2.04 -33.42 -6.12
N ASP A 319 -1.88 -32.27 -6.78
CA ASP A 319 -0.58 -31.72 -7.12
C ASP A 319 0.14 -31.26 -5.84
N PRO A 320 1.28 -31.86 -5.47
CA PRO A 320 1.88 -31.60 -4.18
C PRO A 320 2.45 -30.17 -4.10
N GLU A 321 2.85 -29.54 -5.21
CA GLU A 321 3.40 -28.17 -5.21
C GLU A 321 2.28 -27.17 -4.94
N LYS A 322 1.18 -27.29 -5.68
CA LYS A 322 0.00 -26.47 -5.48
C LYS A 322 -0.54 -26.64 -4.07
N ARG A 323 -0.65 -27.88 -3.59
CA ARG A 323 -1.09 -28.18 -2.22
C ARG A 323 -0.23 -27.46 -1.18
N ASN A 324 1.10 -27.53 -1.29
CA ASN A 324 2.00 -26.85 -0.37
C ASN A 324 1.83 -25.34 -0.41
N PHE A 325 1.66 -24.76 -1.59
CA PHE A 325 1.43 -23.34 -1.72
C PHE A 325 0.10 -22.91 -1.09
N PHE A 326 -0.98 -23.69 -1.23
CA PHE A 326 -2.24 -23.43 -0.51
C PHE A 326 -2.08 -23.49 1.01
N PHE A 327 -1.30 -24.46 1.51
CA PHE A 327 -0.96 -24.50 2.94
C PHE A 327 -0.14 -23.29 3.37
N LEU A 328 0.78 -22.80 2.52
CA LEU A 328 1.55 -21.59 2.78
C LEU A 328 0.63 -20.36 2.88
N LEU A 329 -0.31 -20.20 1.94
CA LEU A 329 -1.28 -19.09 1.98
C LEU A 329 -2.12 -19.12 3.26
N PHE A 330 -2.60 -20.29 3.67
CA PHE A 330 -3.35 -20.43 4.92
C PHE A 330 -2.48 -20.14 6.15
N LEU A 331 -1.25 -20.67 6.17
CA LEU A 331 -0.27 -20.41 7.22
C LEU A 331 0.05 -18.90 7.31
N THR A 332 0.09 -18.21 6.17
CA THR A 332 0.31 -16.76 6.11
C THR A 332 -0.78 -16.01 6.88
N LEU A 333 -2.06 -16.33 6.64
CA LEU A 333 -3.18 -15.72 7.35
C LEU A 333 -3.15 -16.04 8.85
N GLY A 334 -2.85 -17.29 9.21
CA GLY A 334 -2.77 -17.72 10.61
C GLY A 334 -1.64 -17.02 11.37
N ILE A 335 -0.43 -16.97 10.81
CA ILE A 335 0.71 -16.32 11.46
C ILE A 335 0.51 -14.81 11.51
N SER A 336 0.00 -14.18 10.45
CA SER A 336 -0.28 -12.74 10.50
C SER A 336 -1.35 -12.41 11.54
N TYR A 337 -2.36 -13.27 11.71
CA TYR A 337 -3.37 -13.08 12.75
C TYR A 337 -2.74 -13.19 14.14
N VAL A 338 -1.93 -14.23 14.40
CA VAL A 338 -1.25 -14.41 15.69
C VAL A 338 -0.31 -13.26 16.02
N VAL A 339 0.48 -12.78 15.04
CA VAL A 339 1.39 -11.64 15.24
C VAL A 339 0.61 -10.37 15.55
N LEU A 340 -0.44 -10.08 14.78
CA LEU A 340 -1.22 -8.86 14.95
C LEU A 340 -2.14 -8.90 16.16
N LEU A 341 -2.43 -10.08 16.72
CA LEU A 341 -3.19 -10.24 17.98
C LEU A 341 -2.53 -9.52 19.18
N PHE A 342 -1.21 -9.34 19.12
CA PHE A 342 -0.45 -8.58 20.12
C PHE A 342 -0.54 -7.07 19.95
N LEU A 343 -1.08 -6.58 18.83
CA LEU A 343 -1.36 -5.15 18.64
C LEU A 343 -2.60 -4.77 19.47
N ASN A 344 -2.44 -3.85 20.41
CA ASN A 344 -3.55 -3.37 21.26
C ASN A 344 -4.48 -2.39 20.53
N ASN A 345 -4.23 -2.09 19.27
CA ASN A 345 -5.02 -1.16 18.46
C ASN A 345 -5.70 -1.88 17.27
N THR A 346 -6.51 -1.15 16.52
CA THR A 346 -7.16 -1.58 15.28
C THR A 346 -6.14 -2.11 14.28
N VAL A 347 -6.45 -3.27 13.69
CA VAL A 347 -5.71 -3.81 12.55
C VAL A 347 -6.27 -3.18 11.29
N TRP A 348 -5.53 -2.21 10.74
CA TRP A 348 -5.93 -1.55 9.51
C TRP A 348 -5.75 -2.44 8.28
N ASP A 349 -6.55 -2.21 7.25
CA ASP A 349 -6.50 -2.97 6.00
C ASP A 349 -5.11 -2.94 5.32
N TYR A 350 -4.38 -1.83 5.44
CA TYR A 350 -3.04 -1.70 4.86
C TYR A 350 -1.98 -2.54 5.61
N TYR A 351 -2.24 -3.03 6.81
CA TYR A 351 -1.41 -4.06 7.47
C TYR A 351 -1.66 -5.47 6.90
N LEU A 352 -2.71 -5.65 6.12
CA LEU A 352 -3.21 -6.93 5.62
C LEU A 352 -3.13 -7.03 4.09
N ILE A 353 -2.25 -6.26 3.43
CA ILE A 353 -2.12 -6.30 1.97
C ILE A 353 -1.79 -7.72 1.46
N HIS A 354 -1.01 -8.50 2.21
CA HIS A 354 -0.73 -9.90 1.84
C HIS A 354 -1.98 -10.78 1.84
N ALA A 355 -2.95 -10.51 2.71
CA ALA A 355 -4.19 -11.25 2.79
C ALA A 355 -5.09 -11.00 1.57
N HIS A 356 -5.11 -9.78 1.02
CA HIS A 356 -5.78 -9.49 -0.26
C HIS A 356 -5.30 -10.42 -1.39
N PHE A 357 -3.99 -10.57 -1.55
CA PHE A 357 -3.43 -11.46 -2.56
C PHE A 357 -3.75 -12.94 -2.27
N VAL A 358 -3.74 -13.37 -1.00
CA VAL A 358 -4.18 -14.71 -0.61
C VAL A 358 -5.61 -14.97 -1.09
N PHE A 359 -6.56 -14.08 -0.76
CA PHE A 359 -7.96 -14.25 -1.12
C PHE A 359 -8.17 -14.25 -2.64
N MET A 360 -7.54 -13.34 -3.36
CA MET A 360 -7.64 -13.29 -4.82
C MET A 360 -7.03 -14.52 -5.51
N TYR A 361 -5.92 -15.05 -5.00
CA TYR A 361 -5.26 -16.23 -5.60
C TYR A 361 -6.09 -17.50 -5.37
N VAL A 362 -6.66 -17.65 -4.17
CA VAL A 362 -7.56 -18.76 -3.86
C VAL A 362 -8.83 -18.65 -4.71
N PHE A 363 -9.44 -17.47 -4.79
CA PHE A 363 -10.61 -17.22 -5.63
C PHE A 363 -10.33 -17.58 -7.09
N ALA A 364 -9.22 -17.09 -7.65
CA ALA A 364 -8.86 -17.33 -9.04
C ALA A 364 -8.67 -18.82 -9.34
N TYR A 365 -8.05 -19.58 -8.43
CA TYR A 365 -7.90 -21.02 -8.58
C TYR A 365 -9.23 -21.77 -8.53
N ILE A 366 -10.11 -21.44 -7.57
CA ILE A 366 -11.44 -22.05 -7.45
C ILE A 366 -12.27 -21.73 -8.71
N GLY A 367 -12.30 -20.46 -9.12
CA GLY A 367 -13.02 -20.02 -10.31
C GLY A 367 -12.53 -20.73 -11.57
N ALA A 368 -11.21 -20.83 -11.76
CA ALA A 368 -10.64 -21.59 -12.88
C ALA A 368 -11.02 -23.08 -12.84
N THR A 369 -11.06 -23.68 -11.65
CA THR A 369 -11.47 -25.07 -11.46
C THR A 369 -12.94 -25.27 -11.84
N ILE A 370 -13.84 -24.39 -11.35
CA ILE A 370 -15.27 -24.41 -11.70
C ILE A 370 -15.44 -24.33 -13.21
N VAL A 371 -14.83 -23.33 -13.85
CA VAL A 371 -14.91 -23.13 -15.31
C VAL A 371 -14.42 -24.35 -16.09
N SER A 372 -13.33 -25.00 -15.64
CA SER A 372 -12.82 -26.21 -16.30
C SER A 372 -13.78 -27.40 -16.22
N LYS A 373 -14.59 -27.48 -15.15
CA LYS A 373 -15.46 -28.62 -14.86
C LYS A 373 -16.88 -28.46 -15.39
N LEU A 374 -17.30 -27.24 -15.73
CA LEU A 374 -18.63 -26.94 -16.32
C LEU A 374 -19.00 -27.85 -17.50
N ARG A 375 -18.03 -28.23 -18.32
CA ARG A 375 -18.25 -29.10 -19.50
C ARG A 375 -18.37 -30.58 -19.17
N THR A 376 -17.94 -30.98 -17.97
CA THR A 376 -17.76 -32.39 -17.60
C THR A 376 -18.70 -32.85 -16.50
N SER A 377 -19.39 -31.92 -15.83
CA SER A 377 -20.24 -32.26 -14.69
C SER A 377 -21.28 -31.19 -14.39
N ILE A 378 -22.56 -31.60 -14.38
CA ILE A 378 -23.73 -30.76 -14.09
C ILE A 378 -23.67 -30.09 -12.71
N TRP A 379 -23.00 -30.73 -11.74
CA TRP A 379 -22.83 -30.21 -10.38
C TRP A 379 -22.07 -28.87 -10.32
N TYR A 380 -21.31 -28.52 -11.37
CA TYR A 380 -20.60 -27.24 -11.43
C TYR A 380 -21.41 -26.12 -12.08
N MET A 381 -22.59 -26.39 -12.64
CA MET A 381 -23.41 -25.35 -13.28
C MET A 381 -23.89 -24.29 -12.29
N GLY A 382 -24.43 -24.69 -11.13
CA GLY A 382 -24.84 -23.76 -10.08
C GLY A 382 -23.71 -22.84 -9.60
N PRO A 383 -22.56 -23.39 -9.14
CA PRO A 383 -21.38 -22.60 -8.81
C PRO A 383 -20.87 -21.73 -9.96
N GLY A 384 -20.99 -22.20 -11.20
CA GLY A 384 -20.62 -21.44 -12.41
C GLY A 384 -21.50 -20.22 -12.63
N VAL A 385 -22.82 -20.34 -12.44
CA VAL A 385 -23.75 -19.22 -12.52
C VAL A 385 -23.45 -18.19 -11.42
N ILE A 386 -23.21 -18.63 -10.18
CA ILE A 386 -22.84 -17.74 -9.07
C ILE A 386 -21.54 -17.00 -9.39
N LEU A 387 -20.52 -17.71 -9.88
CA LEU A 387 -19.25 -17.10 -10.31
C LEU A 387 -19.46 -16.08 -11.43
N ALA A 388 -20.31 -16.39 -12.42
CA ALA A 388 -20.61 -15.47 -13.52
C ALA A 388 -21.31 -14.20 -13.02
N ILE A 389 -22.34 -14.32 -12.19
CA ILE A 389 -23.04 -13.18 -11.58
C ILE A 389 -22.06 -12.31 -10.78
N PHE A 390 -21.20 -12.95 -9.99
CA PHE A 390 -20.18 -12.25 -9.21
C PHE A 390 -19.21 -11.47 -10.10
N LEU A 391 -18.65 -12.10 -11.14
CA LEU A 391 -17.72 -11.43 -12.07
C LEU A 391 -18.42 -10.31 -12.84
N ILE A 392 -19.67 -10.49 -13.28
CA ILE A 392 -20.47 -9.44 -13.94
C ILE A 392 -20.66 -8.26 -12.98
N SER A 393 -21.01 -8.53 -11.72
CA SER A 393 -21.15 -7.49 -10.69
C SER A 393 -19.86 -6.69 -10.49
N MET A 394 -18.71 -7.37 -10.46
CA MET A 394 -17.40 -6.71 -10.35
C MET A 394 -17.08 -5.86 -11.60
N VAL A 395 -17.39 -6.35 -12.81
CA VAL A 395 -17.20 -5.60 -14.05
C VAL A 395 -18.01 -4.31 -14.00
N LEU A 396 -19.31 -4.38 -13.67
CA LEU A 396 -20.19 -3.21 -13.56
C LEU A 396 -19.71 -2.22 -12.48
N SER A 397 -19.31 -2.73 -11.31
CA SER A 397 -18.79 -1.89 -10.21
C SER A 397 -17.49 -1.20 -10.61
N SER A 398 -16.59 -1.92 -11.29
CA SER A 398 -15.32 -1.36 -11.78
C SER A 398 -15.53 -0.33 -12.89
N TYR A 399 -16.50 -0.54 -13.78
CA TYR A 399 -16.87 0.44 -14.80
C TYR A 399 -17.40 1.72 -14.14
N ARG A 400 -18.32 1.59 -13.18
CA ARG A 400 -18.81 2.74 -12.40
C ARG A 400 -17.66 3.48 -11.72
N ARG A 401 -16.71 2.76 -11.12
CA ARG A 401 -15.52 3.38 -10.51
C ARG A 401 -14.66 4.12 -11.52
N ILE A 402 -14.39 3.55 -12.71
CA ILE A 402 -13.68 4.26 -13.79
C ILE A 402 -14.41 5.54 -14.15
N VAL A 403 -15.73 5.46 -14.39
CA VAL A 403 -16.53 6.65 -14.71
C VAL A 403 -16.43 7.69 -13.60
N THR A 404 -16.57 7.30 -12.34
CA THR A 404 -16.41 8.22 -11.20
C THR A 404 -15.03 8.87 -11.18
N ASN A 405 -13.97 8.07 -11.31
CA ASN A 405 -12.60 8.56 -11.29
C ASN A 405 -12.35 9.61 -12.40
N TYR A 406 -12.73 9.30 -13.64
CA TYR A 406 -12.44 10.20 -14.77
C TYR A 406 -13.46 11.35 -14.91
N ARG A 407 -14.67 11.22 -14.34
CA ARG A 407 -15.66 12.29 -14.34
C ARG A 407 -15.44 13.29 -13.22
N TYR A 408 -15.04 12.83 -12.05
CA TYR A 408 -14.90 13.67 -10.85
C TYR A 408 -13.42 13.91 -10.51
N ASP A 409 -12.66 12.85 -10.23
CA ASP A 409 -11.29 13.00 -9.70
C ASP A 409 -10.32 13.61 -10.71
N TYR A 410 -10.53 13.39 -12.01
CA TYR A 410 -9.71 13.98 -13.07
C TYR A 410 -9.75 15.51 -13.08
N TYR A 411 -10.97 16.07 -12.98
CA TYR A 411 -11.21 17.52 -12.99
C TYR A 411 -11.18 18.14 -11.60
N ASP A 412 -11.04 17.33 -10.56
CA ASP A 412 -10.95 17.79 -9.18
C ASP A 412 -9.65 18.59 -8.98
N LEU A 413 -9.78 19.92 -9.00
CA LEU A 413 -8.76 20.88 -8.62
C LEU A 413 -8.21 20.59 -7.21
N GLY A 414 -9.04 19.99 -6.37
CA GLY A 414 -8.78 19.73 -4.97
C GLY A 414 -8.96 20.98 -4.11
N GLY A 415 -8.82 20.75 -2.81
CA GLY A 415 -8.66 21.80 -1.82
C GLY A 415 -7.22 21.88 -1.33
N ILE A 416 -7.09 22.26 -0.06
CA ILE A 416 -5.83 22.36 0.68
C ILE A 416 -4.96 21.09 0.62
N GLU A 417 -5.53 19.90 0.46
CA GLU A 417 -4.80 18.63 0.52
C GLU A 417 -4.02 18.24 -0.76
N LYS A 418 -4.30 18.89 -1.90
CA LYS A 418 -3.71 18.52 -3.19
C LYS A 418 -2.55 19.41 -3.60
N ILE A 419 -1.61 18.83 -4.35
CA ILE A 419 -0.39 19.51 -4.80
C ILE A 419 -0.68 20.79 -5.62
N LYS A 420 -1.71 20.80 -6.48
CA LYS A 420 -2.05 22.01 -7.25
C LYS A 420 -2.51 23.14 -6.35
N GLY A 421 -3.31 22.85 -5.32
CA GLY A 421 -3.77 23.85 -4.36
C GLY A 421 -2.62 24.50 -3.61
N LYS A 422 -1.68 23.69 -3.11
CA LYS A 422 -0.48 24.20 -2.43
C LYS A 422 0.42 25.02 -3.37
N LYS A 423 0.63 24.57 -4.61
CA LYS A 423 1.38 25.33 -5.64
C LYS A 423 0.68 26.65 -5.98
N MET A 424 -0.65 26.72 -6.02
CA MET A 424 -1.41 27.96 -6.23
C MET A 424 -1.26 28.95 -5.07
N ALA A 425 -1.25 28.47 -3.83
CA ALA A 425 -1.00 29.32 -2.66
C ALA A 425 0.40 29.94 -2.71
N ILE A 426 1.42 29.12 -3.01
CA ILE A 426 2.80 29.58 -3.21
C ILE A 426 2.87 30.58 -4.38
N ASP A 427 2.27 30.26 -5.52
CA ASP A 427 2.31 31.12 -6.68
C ASP A 427 1.66 32.49 -6.42
N TYR A 428 0.54 32.51 -5.68
CA TYR A 428 -0.14 33.75 -5.30
C TYR A 428 0.77 34.68 -4.50
N ILE A 429 1.43 34.17 -3.45
CA ILE A 429 2.26 35.01 -2.58
C ILE A 429 3.50 35.56 -3.31
N TYR A 430 4.13 34.76 -4.18
CA TYR A 430 5.29 35.22 -4.96
C TYR A 430 4.89 36.24 -6.04
N GLN A 431 3.74 36.06 -6.68
CA GLN A 431 3.22 37.02 -7.65
C GLN A 431 2.86 38.35 -7.00
N ASP A 432 2.22 38.32 -5.83
CA ASP A 432 1.89 39.54 -5.09
C ASP A 432 3.14 40.24 -4.52
N ALA A 433 4.15 39.47 -4.08
CA ALA A 433 5.41 40.03 -3.59
C ALA A 433 6.24 40.74 -4.68
N LYS A 434 6.02 40.41 -5.97
CA LYS A 434 6.71 41.02 -7.12
C LYS A 434 8.24 41.04 -6.97
N GLY A 435 8.81 39.94 -6.47
CA GLY A 435 10.25 39.79 -6.25
C GLY A 435 10.80 40.47 -5.00
N LYS A 436 9.98 41.15 -4.19
CA LYS A 436 10.41 41.69 -2.90
C LYS A 436 10.70 40.56 -1.91
N PRO A 437 11.74 40.69 -1.06
CA PRO A 437 11.93 39.78 0.07
C PRO A 437 10.72 39.78 0.99
N PHE A 438 10.33 38.60 1.46
CA PHE A 438 9.25 38.41 2.42
C PHE A 438 9.53 37.20 3.30
N SER A 439 8.87 37.14 4.45
CA SER A 439 8.83 35.94 5.28
C SER A 439 7.49 35.22 5.15
N GLU A 440 7.51 33.92 5.42
CA GLU A 440 6.33 33.08 5.32
C GLU A 440 6.10 32.29 6.60
N PHE A 441 4.83 32.15 6.98
CA PHE A 441 4.39 31.23 8.02
C PHE A 441 3.15 30.46 7.58
N THR A 442 3.22 29.14 7.60
CA THR A 442 2.10 28.28 7.28
C THR A 442 1.40 27.77 8.54
N PHE A 443 0.07 27.73 8.54
CA PHE A 443 -0.72 26.90 9.44
C PHE A 443 -1.34 25.71 8.70
N MET A 444 -1.13 24.51 9.23
CA MET A 444 -1.80 23.28 8.78
C MET A 444 -2.46 22.58 9.98
N PRO A 445 -3.56 21.82 9.80
CA PRO A 445 -4.22 21.11 10.90
C PRO A 445 -3.29 20.18 11.70
N PRO A 446 -2.34 19.45 11.10
CA PRO A 446 -1.35 18.66 11.83
C PRO A 446 -0.24 19.48 12.52
N ILE A 447 -0.29 20.81 12.46
CA ILE A 447 0.70 21.79 12.96
C ILE A 447 2.02 21.79 12.20
N TYR A 448 2.52 20.64 11.77
CA TYR A 448 3.75 20.53 10.98
C TYR A 448 3.53 20.93 9.52
N THR A 449 4.43 21.76 8.99
CA THR A 449 4.32 22.40 7.67
C THR A 449 5.16 21.73 6.59
N TYR A 450 5.53 20.47 6.79
CA TYR A 450 6.45 19.72 5.92
C TYR A 450 6.18 19.82 4.42
N PRO A 451 4.92 19.78 3.94
CA PRO A 451 4.65 19.95 2.51
C PRO A 451 5.14 21.29 1.97
N TYR A 452 4.87 22.39 2.68
CA TYR A 452 5.29 23.73 2.26
C TYR A 452 6.79 23.91 2.39
N GLU A 453 7.40 23.43 3.48
CA GLU A 453 8.86 23.47 3.62
C GLU A 453 9.57 22.80 2.44
N TYR A 454 9.08 21.64 2.02
CA TYR A 454 9.64 20.94 0.87
C TYR A 454 9.41 21.73 -0.43
N LEU A 455 8.19 22.23 -0.65
CA LEU A 455 7.83 22.96 -1.88
C LEU A 455 8.54 24.31 -1.99
N PHE A 456 8.82 25.02 -0.90
CA PHE A 456 9.64 26.23 -0.93
C PHE A 456 11.08 25.90 -1.32
N LYS A 457 11.67 24.87 -0.72
CA LYS A 457 13.05 24.42 -1.01
C LYS A 457 13.24 23.91 -2.44
N THR A 458 12.16 23.43 -3.07
CA THR A 458 12.18 22.82 -4.41
C THR A 458 11.45 23.67 -5.44
N TYR A 459 10.12 23.55 -5.51
CA TYR A 459 9.26 24.21 -6.48
C TYR A 459 9.46 25.74 -6.51
N ALA A 460 9.35 26.41 -5.35
CA ALA A 460 9.42 27.87 -5.30
C ALA A 460 10.83 28.38 -5.62
N LYS A 461 11.86 27.77 -5.04
CA LYS A 461 13.26 28.08 -5.35
C LYS A 461 13.56 27.91 -6.84
N GLN A 462 13.10 26.83 -7.46
CA GLN A 462 13.33 26.58 -8.89
C GLN A 462 12.59 27.56 -9.79
N LYS A 463 11.34 27.93 -9.43
CA LYS A 463 10.49 28.80 -10.25
C LYS A 463 10.77 30.29 -10.07
N TYR A 464 11.05 30.73 -8.85
CA TYR A 464 11.19 32.15 -8.48
C TYR A 464 12.62 32.55 -8.09
N GLY A 465 13.54 31.60 -7.90
CA GLY A 465 14.96 31.86 -7.65
C GLY A 465 15.34 32.13 -6.19
N TYR A 466 14.37 32.25 -5.28
CA TYR A 466 14.62 32.48 -3.84
C TYR A 466 13.58 31.80 -2.95
N ILE A 467 13.92 31.62 -1.68
CA ILE A 467 13.02 31.08 -0.63
C ILE A 467 12.62 32.20 0.33
N PRO A 468 11.43 32.16 0.95
CA PRO A 468 11.03 33.15 1.93
C PRO A 468 11.86 33.06 3.20
N GLY A 469 11.94 34.16 3.94
CA GLY A 469 12.41 34.18 5.33
C GLY A 469 11.41 33.53 6.29
N ASN A 470 11.79 33.41 7.55
CA ASN A 470 10.98 32.83 8.62
C ASN A 470 10.89 33.76 9.85
N GLU A 471 11.07 35.06 9.63
CA GLU A 471 11.07 36.08 10.68
C GLU A 471 9.82 36.97 10.57
N LYS A 472 9.26 37.38 11.71
CA LYS A 472 8.14 38.31 11.76
C LYS A 472 8.61 39.76 11.58
N LYS A 473 9.12 40.06 10.38
CA LYS A 473 9.77 41.32 10.07
C LYS A 473 9.42 41.77 8.66
N GLY A 474 8.99 43.03 8.51
CA GLY A 474 8.61 43.58 7.20
C GLY A 474 7.42 42.85 6.57
N LEU A 475 7.51 42.52 5.28
CA LEU A 475 6.45 41.84 4.54
C LEU A 475 6.36 40.36 4.92
N VAL A 476 5.21 39.95 5.45
CA VAL A 476 4.95 38.57 5.87
C VAL A 476 3.69 38.04 5.19
N TYR A 477 3.76 36.84 4.62
CA TYR A 477 2.58 36.12 4.14
C TYR A 477 2.29 34.93 5.06
N LEU A 478 1.02 34.75 5.38
CA LEU A 478 0.53 33.55 6.05
C LEU A 478 -0.22 32.68 5.04
N ILE A 479 0.09 31.38 5.02
CA ILE A 479 -0.72 30.38 4.31
C ILE A 479 -1.49 29.58 5.36
N ILE A 480 -2.82 29.65 5.35
CA ILE A 480 -3.65 29.01 6.36
C ILE A 480 -4.56 27.97 5.72
N GLU A 481 -4.40 26.73 6.16
CA GLU A 481 -5.29 25.61 5.85
C GLU A 481 -6.28 25.40 7.00
N VAL A 482 -7.56 25.63 6.73
CA VAL A 482 -8.60 25.51 7.76
C VAL A 482 -8.92 24.03 8.00
N ASP A 483 -8.81 23.60 9.26
CA ASP A 483 -9.30 22.29 9.68
C ASP A 483 -10.84 22.26 9.57
N GLY A 484 -11.37 21.37 8.73
CA GLY A 484 -12.82 21.22 8.53
C GLY A 484 -13.56 20.75 9.78
N TYR A 485 -12.91 20.02 10.68
CA TYR A 485 -13.50 19.53 11.94
C TYR A 485 -13.29 20.51 13.09
N LYS A 486 -12.21 21.29 13.05
CA LYS A 486 -11.86 22.28 14.09
C LYS A 486 -11.51 23.64 13.49
N PRO A 487 -12.47 24.33 12.85
CA PRO A 487 -12.22 25.55 12.09
C PRO A 487 -11.72 26.74 12.93
N TRP A 488 -11.75 26.65 14.26
CA TRP A 488 -11.22 27.69 15.15
C TRP A 488 -9.72 27.55 15.47
N THR A 489 -9.09 26.40 15.17
CA THR A 489 -7.70 26.11 15.58
C THR A 489 -6.68 27.10 15.03
N TYR A 490 -6.83 27.51 13.77
CA TYR A 490 -5.94 28.51 13.18
C TYR A 490 -6.04 29.88 13.86
N LYS A 491 -7.20 30.24 14.44
CA LYS A 491 -7.37 31.50 15.16
C LYS A 491 -6.48 31.53 16.40
N GLY A 492 -6.45 30.44 17.15
CA GLY A 492 -5.54 30.28 18.28
C GLY A 492 -4.07 30.41 17.85
N TRP A 493 -3.69 29.87 16.70
CA TRP A 493 -2.35 30.06 16.14
C TRP A 493 -2.06 31.53 15.76
N LEU A 494 -3.03 32.25 15.20
CA LEU A 494 -2.88 33.68 14.94
C LEU A 494 -2.68 34.50 16.23
N GLU A 495 -3.42 34.15 17.29
CA GLU A 495 -3.43 34.83 18.59
C GLU A 495 -2.24 34.47 19.48
N THR A 496 -1.55 33.36 19.25
CA THR A 496 -0.46 32.88 20.11
C THR A 496 0.89 32.80 19.41
N VAL A 497 0.92 32.37 18.15
CA VAL A 497 2.17 32.14 17.41
C VAL A 497 2.49 33.30 16.49
N ILE A 498 1.52 33.90 15.80
CA ILE A 498 1.79 34.98 14.83
C ILE A 498 1.87 36.36 15.46
N VAL A 499 0.99 36.70 16.42
CA VAL A 499 0.97 37.92 17.27
C VAL A 499 1.70 39.16 16.71
N GLY A 500 0.91 40.19 16.37
CA GLY A 500 1.39 41.43 15.79
C GLY A 500 1.24 41.47 14.27
N GLY A 501 1.82 42.52 13.67
CA GLY A 501 1.81 42.79 12.23
C GLY A 501 0.44 43.24 11.71
N ASP A 502 0.40 44.36 11.02
CA ASP A 502 -0.83 44.92 10.48
C ASP A 502 -1.30 44.10 9.28
N VAL A 503 -2.56 43.68 9.32
CA VAL A 503 -3.19 42.93 8.23
C VAL A 503 -3.48 43.90 7.09
N VAL A 504 -2.77 43.74 5.98
CA VAL A 504 -2.98 44.54 4.77
C VAL A 504 -4.08 43.94 3.89
N GLU A 505 -4.08 42.62 3.75
CA GLU A 505 -5.03 41.92 2.90
C GLU A 505 -5.29 40.51 3.45
N THR A 506 -6.53 40.04 3.31
CA THR A 506 -6.88 38.63 3.47
C THR A 506 -7.57 38.16 2.21
N LYS A 507 -7.02 37.14 1.57
CA LYS A 507 -7.54 36.54 0.34
C LYS A 507 -7.86 35.07 0.57
N ILE A 508 -9.07 34.65 0.20
CA ILE A 508 -9.42 33.24 0.14
C ILE A 508 -9.27 32.78 -1.31
N LEU A 509 -8.43 31.77 -1.53
CA LEU A 509 -8.23 31.17 -2.85
C LEU A 509 -9.37 30.22 -3.18
N SER A 510 -9.57 29.93 -4.47
CA SER A 510 -10.58 28.96 -4.93
C SER A 510 -10.37 27.54 -4.38
N THR A 511 -9.17 27.25 -3.88
CA THR A 511 -8.78 25.98 -3.25
C THR A 511 -9.01 25.95 -1.74
N GLY A 512 -9.57 27.02 -1.17
CA GLY A 512 -9.89 27.12 0.26
C GLY A 512 -8.77 27.63 1.16
N HIS A 513 -7.55 27.83 0.64
CA HIS A 513 -6.47 28.45 1.39
C HIS A 513 -6.82 29.89 1.74
N ILE A 514 -6.59 30.28 2.99
CA ILE A 514 -6.63 31.67 3.41
C ILE A 514 -5.19 32.20 3.35
N ILE A 515 -4.97 33.21 2.52
CA ILE A 515 -3.70 33.93 2.43
C ILE A 515 -3.85 35.26 3.16
N GLN A 516 -3.00 35.51 4.14
CA GLN A 516 -2.99 36.78 4.85
C GLN A 516 -1.68 37.52 4.62
N LYS A 517 -1.75 38.71 4.03
CA LYS A 517 -0.63 39.62 3.86
C LYS A 517 -0.54 40.54 5.06
N ARG A 518 0.61 40.56 5.71
CA ARG A 518 0.87 41.37 6.90
C ARG A 518 2.15 42.20 6.76
N ILE A 519 2.19 43.34 7.46
CA ILE A 519 3.39 44.15 7.61
C ILE A 519 3.77 44.18 9.09
N PHE A 520 4.91 43.60 9.41
CA PHE A 520 5.50 43.66 10.72
C PHE A 520 6.52 44.81 10.82
N PRO A 521 6.76 45.34 12.03
CA PRO A 521 7.87 46.26 12.26
C PRO A 521 9.19 45.69 11.74
N LEU A 522 10.07 46.57 11.25
CA LEU A 522 11.42 46.21 10.81
C LEU A 522 12.37 45.93 11.97
#